data_AF-U7TTJ3-F1
#
_entry.id   AF-U7TTJ3-F1
#
_cell.length_a   1.000
_cell.length_b   1.000
_cell.length_c   1.000
_cell.angle_alpha   90.00
_cell.angle_beta   90.00
_cell.angle_gamma   90.00
#
_symmetry.space_group_name_H-M   'P 1'
#
loop_
_entity.id
_entity.type
_entity.pdbx_description
1 polymer ?
#
loop_
_entity_poly.entity_id
_entity_poly.type
_entity_poly.pdbx_seq_one_letter_code
_entity_poly.pdbx_strand_id
1 'polypeptide(L)' 'MWKCKKCGEKIQGYYTGLVDIDKNGYAIDGTQEEEEVIKYFCGCDEHIRYRRLEELKRVADWEEDD' A
#
# COMPACT_ATOMS: atom_id res chain seq x y z
N MET A 1 3.76 -7.06 -5.10
CA MET A 1 3.13 -5.75 -4.92
C MET A 1 1.66 -5.87 -4.50
N TRP A 2 1.14 -4.90 -3.75
CA TRP A 2 -0.31 -4.82 -3.48
C TRP A 2 -1.07 -4.31 -4.69
N LYS A 3 -2.21 -4.95 -4.98
CA LYS A 3 -3.08 -4.64 -6.11
C LYS A 3 -4.51 -4.41 -5.63
N CYS A 4 -5.11 -3.32 -6.07
CA CYS A 4 -6.48 -3.01 -5.71
C CYS A 4 -7.45 -4.00 -6.37
N LYS A 5 -8.35 -4.61 -5.58
CA LYS A 5 -9.40 -5.52 -6.07
C LYS A 5 -10.36 -4.87 -7.06
N LYS A 6 -10.52 -3.54 -6.98
CA LYS A 6 -11.50 -2.78 -7.74
C LYS A 6 -10.98 -2.34 -9.10
N CYS A 7 -9.79 -1.75 -9.15
CA CYS A 7 -9.22 -1.21 -10.39
C CYS A 7 -8.05 -2.03 -10.95
N GLY A 8 -7.51 -2.99 -10.19
CA GLY A 8 -6.34 -3.78 -10.60
C GLY A 8 -5.02 -3.01 -10.60
N GLU A 9 -5.04 -1.74 -10.22
CA GLU A 9 -3.84 -0.90 -10.14
C GLU A 9 -3.02 -1.21 -8.88
N LYS A 10 -1.73 -0.88 -8.96
CA LYS A 10 -0.81 -0.94 -7.81
C LYS A 10 -1.33 -0.04 -6.68
N ILE A 11 -1.20 -0.54 -5.45
CA ILE A 11 -1.35 0.28 -4.26
C ILE A 11 0.00 0.81 -3.81
N GLN A 12 0.05 2.13 -3.59
CA GLN A 12 1.20 2.84 -3.04
C GLN A 12 0.87 3.40 -1.66
N GLY A 13 1.88 3.46 -0.79
CA GLY A 13 1.80 4.14 0.50
C GLY A 13 2.15 5.62 0.38
N TYR A 14 1.65 6.43 1.29
CA TYR A 14 2.03 7.83 1.45
C TYR A 14 2.41 8.13 2.91
N TYR A 15 3.59 8.68 3.14
CA TYR A 15 4.06 9.19 4.44
C TYR A 15 4.67 10.60 4.29
N THR A 16 5.61 10.77 3.36
CA THR A 16 6.15 12.08 2.90
C THR A 16 6.12 12.24 1.37
N GLY A 17 5.90 11.13 0.65
CA GLY A 17 5.67 11.01 -0.79
C GLY A 17 5.03 9.66 -1.10
N LEU A 18 4.70 9.41 -2.38
CA LEU A 18 4.21 8.09 -2.81
C LEU A 18 5.37 7.10 -2.85
N VAL A 19 5.23 6.00 -2.12
CA VAL A 19 6.22 4.93 -2.03
C VAL A 19 5.60 3.56 -2.20
N ASP A 20 6.44 2.61 -2.54
CA ASP A 20 6.04 1.22 -2.59
C ASP A 20 5.88 0.68 -1.18
N ILE A 21 5.07 -0.37 -1.06
CA ILE A 21 4.73 -1.00 0.21
C ILE A 21 4.98 -2.50 0.14
N ASP A 22 5.49 -3.07 1.23
CA ASP A 22 5.79 -4.49 1.35
C ASP A 22 4.52 -5.32 1.64
N LYS A 23 4.68 -6.65 1.71
CA LYS A 23 3.57 -7.58 2.02
C LYS A 23 2.95 -7.39 3.42
N ASN A 24 3.61 -6.64 4.29
CA ASN A 24 3.13 -6.32 5.63
C ASN A 24 2.45 -4.94 5.67
N GLY A 25 2.50 -4.16 4.58
CA GLY A 25 1.91 -2.83 4.46
C GLY A 25 2.83 -1.70 4.90
N TYR A 26 4.13 -1.97 5.10
CA TYR A 26 5.11 -0.94 5.45
C TYR A 26 5.71 -0.29 4.21
N ALA A 27 6.12 0.97 4.34
CA ALA A 27 6.83 1.67 3.29
C ALA A 27 8.15 0.96 2.98
N ILE A 28 8.40 0.71 1.70
CA ILE A 28 9.71 0.35 1.19
C ILE A 28 10.37 1.67 0.80
N ASP A 29 10.90 2.38 1.80
CA ASP A 29 11.82 3.49 1.56
C ASP A 29 13.22 2.99 1.92
N GLY A 30 14.24 3.36 1.14
CA GLY A 30 15.60 2.78 1.21
C GLY A 30 16.33 2.97 2.55
N THR A 31 15.70 3.65 3.50
CA THR A 31 16.09 3.78 4.89
C THR A 31 15.58 2.58 5.69
N GLN A 32 16.45 1.88 6.42
CA GLN A 32 16.12 0.71 7.26
C GLN A 32 15.13 0.99 8.43
N GLU A 33 14.46 2.14 8.45
CA GLU A 33 13.47 2.50 9.45
C GLU A 33 12.08 2.13 8.93
N GLU A 34 11.31 1.38 9.73
CA GLU A 34 9.91 1.04 9.45
C GLU A 34 9.06 2.33 9.52
N GLU A 35 9.04 3.11 8.43
CA GLU A 35 8.23 4.32 8.38
C GLU A 35 6.74 3.96 8.21
N GLU A 36 5.93 4.38 9.19
CA GLU A 36 4.50 4.17 9.20
C GLU A 36 3.83 4.91 8.03
N VAL A 37 3.27 4.14 7.09
CA VAL A 37 2.46 4.68 5.99
C VAL A 37 1.19 5.34 6.56
N ILE A 38 0.94 6.60 6.18
CA ILE A 38 -0.20 7.38 6.65
C ILE A 38 -1.47 7.01 5.87
N LYS A 39 -1.36 6.75 4.57
CA LYS A 39 -2.48 6.40 3.67
C LYS A 39 -2.03 5.49 2.53
N TYR A 40 -2.96 4.70 2.02
CA TYR A 40 -2.77 3.96 0.77
C TYR A 40 -3.55 4.61 -0.38
N PHE A 41 -2.94 4.60 -1.56
CA PHE A 41 -3.45 5.18 -2.80
C PHE A 41 -3.51 4.11 -3.90
N CYS A 42 -4.61 4.08 -4.63
CA CYS A 42 -4.79 3.33 -5.88
C CYS A 42 -5.19 4.30 -7.00
N GLY A 43 -5.16 3.85 -8.27
CA GLY A 43 -5.72 4.61 -9.39
C GLY A 43 -7.26 4.77 -9.34
N CYS A 44 -7.91 4.15 -8.36
CA CYS A 44 -9.26 4.50 -7.97
C CYS A 44 -9.23 5.70 -7.01
N ASP A 45 -10.16 6.65 -7.13
CA ASP A 45 -10.39 7.73 -6.14
C ASP A 45 -10.73 7.23 -4.69
N GLU A 46 -10.62 5.92 -4.45
CA GLU A 46 -10.73 5.32 -3.12
C GLU A 46 -9.41 5.45 -2.35
N HIS A 47 -9.33 6.47 -1.52
CA HIS A 47 -8.26 6.62 -0.55
C HIS A 47 -8.50 5.70 0.66
N ILE A 48 -7.68 4.68 0.81
CA ILE A 48 -7.74 3.75 1.94
C ILE A 48 -6.94 4.39 3.08
N ARG A 49 -7.64 5.02 4.03
CA ARG A 49 -7.03 5.80 5.14
C ARG A 49 -6.45 4.94 6.28
N TYR A 50 -6.25 3.66 6.06
CA TYR A 50 -6.14 2.74 7.19
C TYR A 50 -4.69 2.32 7.45
N ARG A 51 -4.20 2.59 8.65
CA ARG A 51 -2.91 2.11 9.19
C ARG A 51 -2.85 0.59 9.44
N ARG A 52 -3.88 -0.18 9.06
CA ARG A 52 -4.00 -1.60 9.40
C ARG A 52 -3.94 -2.48 8.16
N LEU A 53 -2.97 -3.38 8.13
CA LEU A 53 -2.82 -4.42 7.11
C LEU A 53 -4.12 -5.21 6.87
N GLU A 54 -4.91 -5.45 7.92
CA GLU A 54 -6.19 -6.14 7.80
C GLU A 54 -7.20 -5.39 6.90
N GLU A 55 -7.18 -4.06 6.92
CA GLU A 55 -8.05 -3.26 6.07
C GLU A 55 -7.51 -3.19 4.64
N LEU A 56 -6.19 -3.14 4.47
CA LEU A 56 -5.55 -3.27 3.17
C LEU A 56 -5.94 -4.59 2.48
N LYS A 57 -5.92 -5.72 3.21
CA LYS A 57 -6.34 -7.04 2.69
C LYS A 57 -7.82 -7.11 2.27
N ARG A 58 -8.69 -6.24 2.79
CA ARG A 58 -10.11 -6.19 2.37
C ARG A 58 -10.29 -5.61 0.98
N VAL A 59 -9.46 -4.65 0.62
CA VAL A 59 -9.58 -3.83 -0.59
C VAL A 59 -8.52 -4.17 -1.65
N ALA A 60 -7.51 -4.94 -1.26
CA ALA A 60 -6.37 -5.27 -2.09
C ALA A 60 -5.91 -6.71 -1.86
N ASP A 61 -5.24 -7.28 -2.86
CA ASP A 61 -4.53 -8.55 -2.76
C ASP A 61 -3.03 -8.31 -2.96
N TRP A 62 -2.20 -9.12 -2.31
CA TRP A 62 -0.77 -9.13 -2.55
C TRP A 62 -0.46 -10.11 -3.68
N GLU A 63 0.15 -9.63 -4.75
CA GLU A 63 0.70 -10.44 -5.82
C GLU A 63 2.23 -10.48 -5.68
N GLU A 64 2.88 -11.64 -5.72
CA GLU A 64 4.34 -11.69 -5.84
C GLU A 64 4.70 -11.35 -7.30
N ASP A 65 5.57 -10.35 -7.50
CA ASP A 65 6.16 -10.11 -8.83
C ASP A 65 7.16 -11.24 -9.08
N ASP A 66 6.95 -12.00 -10.16
CA ASP A 66 7.83 -13.09 -10.64
C ASP A 66 9.08 -12.53 -11.33
#